data_AF-A0A970XYY9-F1
#
_entry.id   AF-A0A970XYY9-F1
#
_cell.length_a   1.000
_cell.length_b   1.000
_cell.length_c   1.000
_cell.angle_alpha   90.00
_cell.angle_beta   90.00
_cell.angle_gamma   90.00
#
_symmetry.space_group_name_H-M   'P 1'
#
loop_
_entity.id
_entity.type
_entity.pdbx_description
1 polymer ?
#
loop_
_entity_poly.entity_id
_entity_poly.type
_entity_poly.pdbx_seq_one_letter_code
_entity_poly.pdbx_strand_id
1 'polypeptide(L)'
;MGRDKYSKGDDLVKKEQGTIVKDWGGRLPIGLIYPNSYYIGMSNLGMQSIYRLFNNYAGVVCERIFYEEGMLYSLENLCEINEFPVLAFSVSYELDYFNILS
;
A
#
# COMPACT_ATOMS: atom_id res chain seq x y z
N MET A 1 -21.49 6.18 -0.54
CA MET A 1 -20.22 6.76 -1.01
C MET A 1 -18.98 5.91 -0.69
N GLY A 2 -19.06 4.84 0.12
CA GLY A 2 -17.91 3.97 0.43
C GLY A 2 -17.71 2.77 -0.51
N ARG A 3 -18.78 2.19 -1.10
CA ARG A 3 -18.72 0.91 -1.84
C ARG A 3 -17.88 0.93 -3.13
N ASP A 4 -17.80 2.05 -3.84
CA ASP A 4 -17.13 2.11 -5.15
C ASP A 4 -15.60 2.07 -5.02
N LYS A 5 -15.06 2.59 -3.91
CA LYS A 5 -13.62 2.59 -3.61
C LYS A 5 -13.10 1.17 -3.32
N TYR A 6 -13.84 0.40 -2.52
CA TYR A 6 -13.50 -1.00 -2.22
C TYR A 6 -13.50 -1.90 -3.47
N SER A 7 -14.41 -1.68 -4.42
CA SER A 7 -14.45 -2.44 -5.68
C SER A 7 -13.18 -2.25 -6.51
N LYS A 8 -12.63 -1.03 -6.56
CA LYS A 8 -11.44 -0.71 -7.36
C LYS A 8 -10.19 -1.43 -6.85
N GLY A 9 -9.99 -1.48 -5.52
CA GLY A 9 -8.84 -2.16 -4.92
C GLY A 9 -8.82 -3.66 -5.22
N ASP A 10 -9.96 -4.31 -5.00
CA ASP A 10 -10.17 -5.74 -5.28
C ASP A 10 -9.90 -6.10 -6.75
N ASP A 11 -10.38 -5.26 -7.67
CA ASP A 11 -10.21 -5.46 -9.11
C ASP A 11 -8.76 -5.28 -9.57
N LEU A 12 -8.01 -4.38 -8.93
CA LEU A 12 -6.58 -4.18 -9.19
C LEU A 12 -5.77 -5.39 -8.73
N VAL A 13 -5.99 -5.85 -7.49
CA VAL A 13 -5.28 -7.03 -6.94
C VAL A 13 -5.51 -8.27 -7.78
N LYS A 14 -6.74 -8.53 -8.24
CA LYS A 14 -7.08 -9.69 -9.07
C LYS A 14 -6.37 -9.71 -10.42
N LYS A 15 -6.00 -8.54 -10.95
CA LYS A 15 -5.32 -8.40 -12.25
C LYS A 15 -3.80 -8.35 -12.11
N GLU A 16 -3.29 -8.09 -10.90
CA GLU A 16 -1.86 -7.94 -10.64
C GLU A 16 -1.16 -9.30 -10.49
N GLN A 17 0.06 -9.41 -11.00
CA GLN A 17 0.96 -10.53 -10.72
C GLN A 17 2.00 -10.12 -9.68
N GLY A 18 2.18 -10.96 -8.66
CA GLY A 18 3.17 -10.72 -7.60
C GLY A 18 2.62 -10.04 -6.34
N THR A 19 1.30 -9.87 -6.24
CA THR A 19 0.64 -9.49 -5.00
C THR A 19 0.86 -10.55 -3.93
N ILE A 20 1.29 -10.12 -2.74
CA ILE A 20 1.52 -10.97 -1.58
C ILE A 20 0.46 -10.62 -0.55
N VAL A 21 -0.45 -11.56 -0.28
CA VAL A 21 -1.44 -11.45 0.80
C VAL A 21 -0.99 -12.34 1.95
N LYS A 22 -0.83 -11.76 3.13
CA LYS A 22 -0.53 -12.49 4.37
C LYS A 22 -1.60 -12.21 5.41
N ASP A 23 -1.86 -13.21 6.24
CA ASP A 23 -2.59 -13.03 7.48
C ASP A 23 -1.79 -12.16 8.46
N TRP A 24 -2.46 -11.28 9.19
CA TRP A 24 -1.81 -10.39 10.17
C TRP A 24 -1.40 -11.11 11.45
N GLY A 25 -1.98 -12.27 11.75
CA GLY A 25 -1.86 -13.00 13.02
C GLY A 25 -0.45 -13.06 13.61
N GLY A 26 -0.20 -12.18 14.59
CA GLY A 26 1.05 -12.07 15.35
C GLY A 26 2.22 -11.39 14.62
N ARG A 27 1.99 -10.87 13.40
CA ARG A 27 2.99 -10.14 12.60
C ARG A 27 2.87 -8.63 12.85
N LEU A 28 3.97 -7.91 12.65
CA LEU A 28 3.97 -6.46 12.63
C LEU A 28 3.35 -5.98 11.31
N PRO A 29 2.21 -5.25 11.33
CA PRO A 29 1.64 -4.64 10.16
C PRO A 29 2.39 -3.37 9.78
N ILE A 30 2.76 -3.27 8.51
CA ILE A 30 3.41 -2.10 7.92
C ILE A 30 2.56 -1.63 6.74
N GLY A 31 2.10 -0.38 6.79
CA GLY A 31 1.47 0.31 5.68
C GLY A 31 2.55 0.98 4.84
N LEU A 32 2.88 0.41 3.68
CA LEU A 32 3.81 0.98 2.72
C LEU A 32 3.06 1.96 1.80
N ILE A 33 3.22 3.25 2.08
CA ILE A 33 2.51 4.33 1.41
C ILE A 33 3.32 4.82 0.22
N TYR A 34 2.69 4.82 -0.95
CA TYR A 34 3.12 5.62 -2.09
C TYR A 34 2.17 6.81 -2.21
N PRO A 35 2.64 8.05 -2.03
CA PRO A 35 1.80 9.24 -1.96
C PRO A 35 1.38 9.72 -3.37
N ASN A 36 0.94 8.79 -4.21
CA ASN A 36 0.51 9.02 -5.58
C ASN A 36 -0.40 7.88 -6.06
N SER A 37 -0.84 7.94 -7.31
CA SER A 37 -1.65 6.90 -7.94
C SER A 37 -0.98 5.51 -7.92
N TYR A 38 -1.81 4.48 -7.91
CA TYR A 38 -1.40 3.08 -8.03
C TYR A 38 -0.47 2.86 -9.24
N TYR A 39 -0.82 3.39 -10.42
CA TYR A 39 -0.07 3.17 -11.64
C TYR A 39 1.36 3.74 -11.59
N ILE A 40 1.53 4.92 -10.97
CA ILE A 40 2.86 5.52 -10.80
C ILE A 40 3.67 4.71 -9.78
N GLY A 41 3.07 4.38 -8.64
CA GLY A 41 3.77 3.62 -7.61
C GLY A 41 4.11 2.19 -8.03
N MET A 42 3.29 1.54 -8.85
CA MET A 42 3.60 0.23 -9.43
C MET A 42 4.66 0.28 -10.53
N SER A 43 4.89 1.45 -11.12
CA SER A 43 6.01 1.68 -12.03
C SER A 43 7.33 1.96 -11.29
N ASN A 44 7.32 1.94 -9.96
CA ASN A 44 8.48 2.23 -9.13
C ASN A 44 9.16 0.95 -8.62
N LEU A 45 10.37 0.66 -9.10
CA LEU A 45 11.11 -0.52 -8.68
C LEU A 45 11.52 -0.50 -7.21
N GLY A 46 11.78 0.69 -6.63
CA GLY A 46 12.08 0.84 -5.20
C GLY A 46 10.90 0.42 -4.34
N MET A 47 9.69 0.88 -4.68
CA MET A 47 8.44 0.48 -4.03
C MET A 47 8.26 -1.04 -4.07
N GLN A 48 8.40 -1.66 -5.25
CA GLN A 48 8.27 -3.11 -5.40
C GLN A 48 9.35 -3.87 -4.61
N SER A 49 10.57 -3.34 -4.55
CA SER A 49 11.69 -3.96 -3.84
C SER A 49 11.48 -3.94 -2.32
N ILE A 50 11.07 -2.81 -1.76
CA ILE A 50 10.78 -2.66 -0.33
C ILE A 50 9.55 -3.49 0.07
N TYR A 51 8.51 -3.51 -0.75
CA TYR A 51 7.34 -4.35 -0.54
C TYR A 51 7.71 -5.83 -0.41
N ARG A 52 8.51 -6.35 -1.33
CA ARG A 52 9.02 -7.73 -1.29
C ARG A 52 9.95 -7.96 -0.10
N LEU A 53 10.83 -7.02 0.19
CA LEU A 53 11.78 -7.11 1.31
C LEU A 53 11.03 -7.28 2.64
N PHE A 54 10.08 -6.40 2.95
CA PHE A 54 9.29 -6.52 4.17
C PHE A 54 8.51 -7.84 4.22
N ASN A 55 7.88 -8.22 3.11
CA ASN A 55 7.14 -9.48 3.05
C ASN A 55 8.03 -10.74 3.03
N ASN A 56 9.35 -10.64 2.91
CA ASN A 56 10.24 -11.78 3.13
C ASN A 56 10.51 -12.06 4.62
N TYR A 57 10.25 -11.10 5.51
CA TYR A 57 10.36 -11.32 6.96
C TYR A 57 9.11 -12.04 7.48
N ALA A 58 9.30 -13.16 8.19
CA ALA A 58 8.21 -14.00 8.67
C ALA A 58 7.28 -13.28 9.67
N GLY A 59 7.86 -12.39 10.50
CA GLY A 59 7.15 -11.59 11.51
C GLY A 59 6.56 -10.28 11.00
N VAL A 60 6.54 -10.03 9.69
CA VAL A 60 6.04 -8.78 9.10
C VAL A 60 4.96 -9.09 8.06
N VAL A 61 3.90 -8.30 8.08
CA VAL A 61 2.95 -8.16 6.97
C VAL A 61 3.06 -6.74 6.45
N CYS A 62 3.34 -6.59 5.16
CA CYS A 62 3.46 -5.30 4.52
C CYS A 62 2.39 -5.20 3.44
N GLU A 63 1.59 -4.15 3.52
CA GLU A 63 0.51 -3.87 2.59
C GLU A 63 0.70 -2.49 1.97
N ARG A 64 0.24 -2.33 0.74
CA ARG A 64 0.48 -1.11 -0.05
C ARG A 64 -0.69 -0.17 0.07
N ILE A 65 -0.42 1.10 0.31
CA ILE A 65 -1.43 2.15 0.37
C ILE A 65 -1.06 3.18 -0.69
N PHE A 66 -2.00 3.50 -1.58
CA PHE A 66 -1.80 4.48 -2.64
C PHE A 66 -2.71 5.69 -2.39
N TYR A 67 -2.12 6.88 -2.42
CA TYR A 67 -2.87 8.11 -2.27
C TYR A 67 -3.43 8.55 -3.63
N GLU A 68 -4.60 8.02 -3.98
CA GLU A 68 -5.38 8.42 -5.14
C GLU A 68 -6.78 8.84 -4.65
N GLU A 69 -7.19 10.08 -4.92
CA GLU A 69 -8.54 10.59 -4.58
C GLU A 69 -8.94 10.41 -3.09
N GLY A 70 -7.98 10.57 -2.17
CA GLY A 70 -8.20 10.40 -0.74
C GLY A 70 -8.47 8.95 -0.32
N MET A 71 -7.96 7.97 -1.07
CA MET A 71 -7.89 6.58 -0.61
C MET A 71 -6.84 6.45 0.50
N LEU A 72 -7.27 5.93 1.66
CA LEU A 72 -6.44 5.75 2.86
C LEU A 72 -6.56 4.33 3.41
N TYR A 73 -6.73 3.36 2.52
CA TYR A 73 -6.80 1.94 2.86
C TYR A 73 -5.77 1.14 2.07
N SER A 74 -5.40 -0.02 2.61
CA SER A 74 -4.47 -0.93 1.97
C SER A 74 -5.07 -1.63 0.78
N LEU A 75 -4.23 -1.96 -0.20
CA LEU A 75 -4.65 -2.58 -1.44
C LEU A 75 -5.01 -4.06 -1.24
N GLU A 76 -4.26 -4.77 -0.40
CA GLU A 76 -4.36 -6.22 -0.23
C GLU A 76 -5.60 -6.66 0.56
N ASN A 77 -5.90 -6.00 1.68
CA ASN A 77 -6.98 -6.39 2.59
C ASN A 77 -7.99 -5.27 2.86
N LEU A 78 -7.83 -4.10 2.23
CA LEU A 78 -8.72 -2.95 2.39
C LEU A 78 -8.79 -2.46 3.85
N CYS A 79 -7.70 -2.64 4.59
CA CYS A 79 -7.53 -2.18 5.97
C CYS A 79 -7.31 -0.67 6.01
N GLU A 80 -7.87 0.00 7.01
CA GLU A 80 -7.68 1.44 7.18
C GLU A 80 -6.24 1.77 7.59
N ILE A 81 -5.73 2.94 7.16
CA ILE A 81 -4.38 3.41 7.49
C ILE A 81 -4.10 3.45 9.01
N ASN A 82 -5.14 3.68 9.82
CA ASN A 82 -5.05 3.75 11.29
C ASN A 82 -4.85 2.38 11.95
N GLU A 83 -5.05 1.27 11.23
CA GLU A 83 -4.84 -0.10 11.73
C GLU A 83 -3.36 -0.50 11.69
N PHE A 84 -2.54 0.24 10.92
CA PHE A 84 -1.11 -0.03 10.79
C PHE A 84 -0.32 0.72 11.86
N PRO A 85 0.40 0.01 12.76
CA PRO A 85 1.26 0.65 13.76
C PRO A 85 2.53 1.27 13.16
N VAL A 86 2.90 0.90 11.93
CA VAL A 86 4.05 1.44 11.21
C VAL A 86 3.61 1.89 9.83
N LEU A 87 3.88 3.17 9.52
CA LEU A 87 3.68 3.74 8.19
C LEU A 87 5.05 4.02 7.57
N ALA A 88 5.30 3.44 6.39
CA ALA A 88 6.53 3.62 5.63
C ALA A 88 6.22 4.38 4.35
N PHE A 89 6.81 5.56 4.15
CA PHE A 89 6.58 6.37 2.96
C PHE A 89 7.68 6.14 1.92
N SER A 90 7.27 5.78 0.70
CA SER A 90 8.15 5.72 -0.46
C SER A 90 7.99 7.00 -1.28
N VAL A 91 8.92 7.94 -1.10
CA VAL A 91 8.91 9.26 -1.76
C VAL A 91 9.91 9.24 -2.90
N SER A 92 9.43 9.38 -4.13
CA SER A 92 10.27 9.18 -5.32
C SER A 92 10.44 10.45 -6.16
N TYR A 93 9.50 11.39 -6.05
CA TYR A 93 9.54 12.66 -6.75
C TYR A 93 9.33 13.83 -5.78
N GLU A 94 9.80 15.01 -6.16
CA GLU A 94 9.64 16.22 -5.33
C GLU A 94 8.16 16.59 -5.13
N LEU A 95 7.30 16.34 -6.12
CA LEU A 95 5.87 16.63 -5.99
C LEU A 95 5.14 15.70 -5.02
N ASP A 96 5.72 14.54 -4.70
CA ASP A 96 5.14 13.59 -3.74
C ASP A 96 5.09 14.20 -2.32
N TYR A 97 5.95 15.17 -1.99
CA TYR A 97 5.94 15.85 -0.69
C TYR A 97 4.61 16.54 -0.37
N PHE A 98 3.95 17.12 -1.37
CA PHE A 98 2.67 17.82 -1.15
C PHE A 98 1.54 16.85 -0.80
N ASN A 99 1.58 15.63 -1.36
CA ASN A 99 0.57 14.60 -1.12
C ASN A 99 0.72 13.92 0.25
N ILE A 100 1.90 14.00 0.87
CA ILE A 100 2.12 13.47 2.23
C ILE A 100 1.47 14.38 3.30
N LEU A 101 1.40 15.69 3.03
CA LEU A 101 0.93 16.70 3.98
C LEU A 101 -0.56 17.05 3.85
N SER A 102 -1.24 16.53 2.83
CA SER A 102 -2.66 16.78 2.55
C SER A 102 -3.58 15.85 3.34
#